data_AF-A0A960QNI1-F1
#
_entry.id   AF-A0A960QNI1-F1
#
_cell.length_a   1.000
_cell.length_b   1.000
_cell.length_c   1.000
_cell.angle_alpha   90.00
_cell.angle_beta   90.00
_cell.angle_gamma   90.00
#
_symmetry.space_group_name_H-M   'P 1'
#
loop_
_entity.id
_entity.type
_entity.pdbx_description
1 polymer ?
#
loop_
_entity_poly.entity_id
_entity_poly.type
_entity_poly.pdbx_seq_one_letter_code
_entity_poly.pdbx_strand_id
1 'polypeptide(L)' 'MKTITLDDEAYALLKAWKRAPRDSFSSVVKQVVPRPGTLASLLSYVESHPSVDVEADNRLEESVELRSTTKEDPWTS' A
#
# COMPACT_ATOMS: atom_id res chain seq x y z
N MET A 1 -12.62 -6.29 22.24
CA MET A 1 -11.17 -6.25 21.93
C MET A 1 -10.64 -7.67 21.92
N LYS A 2 -9.70 -7.98 21.03
CA LYS A 2 -8.96 -9.26 20.99
C LYS A 2 -7.46 -8.93 20.98
N THR A 3 -6.66 -9.79 21.59
CA THR A 3 -5.19 -9.65 21.62
C THR A 3 -4.60 -10.58 20.56
N ILE A 4 -3.64 -10.07 19.80
CA ILE A 4 -2.83 -10.85 18.86
C ILE A 4 -1.35 -10.65 19.22
N THR A 5 -0.54 -11.67 18.97
CA THR A 5 0.90 -11.59 19.13
C THR A 5 1.51 -11.20 17.78
N LEU A 6 2.47 -10.28 17.79
CA LEU A 6 3.22 -9.85 16.62
C LEU A 6 4.70 -10.00 16.96
N ASP A 7 5.53 -10.31 15.96
CA ASP A 7 6.97 -10.11 16.09
C ASP A 7 7.30 -8.60 16.03
N ASP A 8 8.53 -8.26 16.40
CA ASP A 8 8.97 -6.86 16.50
C ASP A 8 8.99 -6.17 15.12
N GLU A 9 9.28 -6.92 14.06
CA GLU A 9 9.34 -6.40 12.69
C GLU A 9 7.94 -6.04 12.18
N ALA A 10 6.97 -6.94 12.32
CA ALA A 10 5.57 -6.70 11.97
C ALA A 10 4.97 -5.56 12.78
N TYR A 11 5.33 -5.47 14.07
CA TYR A 11 4.93 -4.33 14.91
C TYR A 11 5.46 -3.00 14.36
N ALA A 12 6.75 -2.94 13.99
CA ALA A 12 7.38 -1.73 13.45
C ALA A 12 6.73 -1.30 12.12
N LEU A 13 6.47 -2.26 11.22
CA LEU A 13 5.77 -2.02 9.95
C LEU A 13 4.39 -1.41 10.17
N LEU A 14 3.56 -2.01 11.04
CA LEU A 14 2.23 -1.51 11.36
C LEU A 14 2.28 -0.12 12.03
N LYS A 15 3.31 0.16 12.82
CA LYS A 15 3.51 1.46 13.46
C LYS A 15 3.84 2.55 12.43
N ALA A 16 4.69 2.25 11.45
CA ALA A 16 5.09 3.20 10.42
C ALA A 16 3.92 3.67 9.53
N TRP A 17 2.86 2.85 9.41
CA TRP A 17 1.71 3.14 8.56
C TRP A 17 0.61 3.97 9.26
N LYS A 18 0.78 4.28 10.55
CA LYS A 18 -0.13 5.19 11.26
C LYS A 18 0.06 6.63 10.76
N ARG A 19 -1.02 7.23 10.26
CA ARG A 19 -0.99 8.61 9.74
C ARG A 19 -1.30 9.64 10.82
N ALA A 20 -2.14 9.26 11.79
CA ALA A 20 -2.49 10.11 12.93
C ALA A 20 -2.12 9.45 14.27
N PRO A 21 -1.78 10.25 15.31
CA PRO A 21 -1.46 9.73 16.65
C PRO A 21 -2.58 8.89 17.30
N ARG A 22 -3.83 9.07 16.85
CA ARG A 22 -5.01 8.38 17.38
C ARG A 22 -5.45 7.17 16.55
N ASP A 23 -4.70 6.83 15.50
CA ASP A 23 -5.04 5.66 14.68
C ASP A 23 -4.84 4.36 15.47
N SER A 24 -5.88 3.54 15.45
CA SER A 24 -5.82 2.19 16.00
C SER A 24 -5.09 1.26 15.02
N PHE A 25 -4.36 0.27 15.54
CA PHE A 25 -3.77 -0.77 14.68
C PHE A 25 -4.83 -1.52 13.86
N SER A 26 -6.04 -1.66 14.39
CA SER A 26 -7.16 -2.25 13.64
C SER A 26 -7.60 -1.39 12.45
N SER A 27 -7.49 -0.07 12.53
CA SER A 27 -7.77 0.83 11.41
C SER A 27 -6.72 0.69 10.32
N VAL A 28 -5.44 0.64 10.70
CA VAL A 28 -4.32 0.39 9.79
C VAL A 28 -4.52 -0.96 9.08
N VAL A 29 -4.73 -2.03 9.83
CA VAL A 29 -4.95 -3.37 9.23
C VAL A 29 -6.11 -3.36 8.22
N LYS A 30 -7.22 -2.66 8.50
CA LYS A 30 -8.36 -2.60 7.57
C LYS A 30 -8.12 -1.77 6.30
N GLN A 31 -7.19 -0.82 6.34
CA GLN A 31 -6.80 -0.04 5.14
C GLN A 31 -5.88 -0.84 4.23
N VAL A 32 -5.08 -1.72 4.82
CA VAL A 32 -3.94 -2.37 4.17
C VAL A 32 -4.25 -3.79 3.76
N VAL A 33 -4.84 -4.54 4.68
CA VAL A 33 -5.20 -5.93 4.46
C VAL A 33 -6.56 -5.92 3.77
N PRO A 34 -6.63 -6.26 2.47
CA PRO A 34 -7.91 -6.41 1.82
C PRO A 34 -8.71 -7.45 2.59
N ARG A 35 -10.03 -7.26 2.68
CA ARG A 35 -10.89 -8.30 3.26
C ARG A 35 -10.61 -9.59 2.49
N PRO A 36 -10.46 -10.75 3.18
CA PRO A 36 -10.34 -12.02 2.49
C PRO A 36 -11.53 -12.14 1.55
N GLY A 37 -11.23 -12.01 0.25
CA GLY A 37 -12.20 -11.75 -0.77
C GLY A 37 -12.35 -12.99 -1.63
N THR A 38 -13.59 -13.41 -1.84
CA THR A 38 -13.91 -14.27 -2.98
C THR A 38 -13.71 -13.48 -4.27
N LEU A 39 -13.66 -14.14 -5.43
CA LEU A 39 -13.60 -13.48 -6.74
C LEU A 39 -14.66 -12.37 -6.88
N ALA A 40 -15.84 -12.56 -6.27
CA ALA A 40 -16.90 -11.57 -6.21
C ALA A 40 -16.50 -10.28 -5.45
N SER A 41 -15.70 -10.38 -4.39
CA SER A 41 -15.22 -9.21 -3.64
C SER A 41 -14.21 -8.38 -4.44
N LEU A 42 -13.38 -9.05 -5.26
CA LEU A 42 -12.50 -8.37 -6.22
C LEU A 42 -13.32 -7.69 -7.32
N LEU A 43 -14.34 -8.37 -7.85
CA LEU A 43 -15.23 -7.80 -8.86
C LEU A 43 -15.93 -6.53 -8.35
N SER A 44 -16.53 -6.58 -7.15
CA SER A 44 -17.17 -5.41 -6.54
C SER A 44 -16.19 -4.28 -6.23
N TYR A 45 -14.93 -4.58 -5.94
CA TYR A 45 -13.89 -3.56 -5.77
C TYR A 45 -13.61 -2.85 -7.10
N VAL A 46 -13.41 -3.61 -8.18
CA VAL A 46 -13.16 -3.07 -9.53
C VAL A 46 -14.37 -2.27 -10.04
N GLU A 47 -15.60 -2.74 -9.79
CA GLU A 47 -16.82 -2.02 -10.18
C GLU A 47 -17.01 -0.71 -9.39
N SER A 48 -16.62 -0.67 -8.11
CA SER A 48 -16.78 0.51 -7.24
C SER A 48 -15.66 1.54 -7.35
N HIS A 49 -14.52 1.15 -7.92
CA HIS A 49 -13.38 2.03 -8.17
C HIS A 49 -13.15 2.08 -9.68
N PRO A 50 -13.81 3.00 -10.41
CA PRO A 50 -13.69 3.06 -11.86
C PRO A 50 -12.23 3.27 -12.26
N SER A 51 -11.90 2.74 -13.43
CA SER A 51 -10.55 2.58 -13.97
C SER A 51 -9.70 3.84 -13.87
N VAL A 52 -8.42 3.59 -13.61
CA VAL A 52 -7.26 4.50 -13.59
C VAL A 52 -7.52 5.82 -14.31
N ASP A 53 -7.33 6.92 -13.57
CA ASP A 53 -7.24 8.26 -14.15
C ASP A 53 -6.11 8.24 -15.18
N VAL A 54 -6.48 8.24 -16.46
CA VAL A 54 -5.54 8.16 -17.59
C VAL A 54 -4.50 9.28 -17.52
N GLU A 55 -4.87 10.45 -17.00
CA GLU A 55 -3.92 11.55 -16.86
C GLU A 55 -2.92 11.28 -15.73
N ALA A 56 -3.35 10.65 -14.64
CA ALA A 56 -2.46 10.21 -13.57
C ALA A 56 -1.55 9.06 -14.02
N ASP A 57 -2.06 8.15 -14.86
CA ASP A 57 -1.30 7.02 -15.40
C ASP A 57 -0.23 7.49 -16.38
N ASN A 58 -0.57 8.40 -17.29
CA ASN A 58 0.39 9.01 -18.22
C ASN A 58 1.51 9.75 -17.48
N ARG A 59 1.17 10.49 -16.40
CA ARG A 59 2.20 11.15 -15.55
C ARG A 59 3.09 10.15 -14.83
N LEU A 60 2.55 9.00 -14.43
CA LEU A 60 3.34 7.93 -13.82
C LEU A 60 4.29 7.32 -14.86
N GLU A 61 3.81 7.04 -16.07
CA GLU A 61 4.61 6.51 -17.18
C GLU A 61 5.74 7.46 -17.56
N GLU A 62 5.46 8.74 -17.77
CA GLU A 62 6.47 9.78 -18.02
C GLU A 62 7.52 9.83 -16.90
N SER A 63 7.10 9.71 -15.63
CA SER A 63 8.03 9.73 -14.49
C SER A 63 8.95 8.50 -14.44
N VAL A 64 8.49 7.36 -14.95
CA VAL A 64 9.28 6.12 -15.04
C VAL A 64 10.26 6.21 -16.20
N GLU A 65 9.83 6.74 -17.34
CA GLU A 65 10.69 6.96 -18.51
C GLU A 65 11.81 7.99 -18.25
N LEU A 66 11.54 9.00 -17.43
CA LEU A 66 12.52 10.01 -17.02
C LEU A 66 13.58 9.48 -16.02
N ARG A 67 13.42 8.26 -15.47
CA ARG A 67 14.45 7.68 -14.60
C ARG A 67 15.67 7.30 -15.41
N SER A 68 16.84 7.75 -14.94
CA SER A 68 18.13 7.29 -15.47
C SER A 68 18.20 5.76 -15.44
N THR A 69 18.64 5.15 -16.54
CA THR A 69 18.94 3.71 -16.61
C THR A 69 20.14 3.33 -15.75
N THR A 70 20.90 4.31 -15.26
CA THR A 70 21.95 4.11 -14.28
C THR A 70 21.31 3.84 -12.92
N LYS A 71 21.28 2.57 -12.54
CA LYS A 71 20.94 2.14 -11.19
C LYS A 71 22.09 2.57 -10.27
N GLU A 72 21.91 3.67 -9.55
CA GLU A 72 22.75 4.02 -8.40
C GLU A 72 22.70 2.87 -7.40
N ASP A 73 23.84 2.23 -7.15
CA ASP A 73 23.99 1.19 -6.14
C ASP A 73 24.39 1.85 -4.81
N PRO A 74 23.49 1.90 -3.82
CA PRO A 74 23.75 2.58 -2.55
C PRO A 74 24.76 1.85 -1.66
N TRP A 75 25.28 0.68 -2.08
CA TRP A 75 26.21 -0.14 -1.30
C TRP A 75 27.66 -0.12 -1.84
N THR A 76 27.93 0.57 -2.94
CA THR A 76 29.26 0.64 -3.57
C THR A 76 29.83 2.06 -3.70
N SER A 77 29.17 3.09 -3.15
CA SER A 77 29.74 4.45 -2.97
C SER A 77 30.52 4.60 -1.67
#